data_AF-A0A7W1T411-F1
#
_entry.id   AF-A0A7W1T411-F1
#
_cell.length_a   1.000
_cell.length_b   1.000
_cell.length_c   1.000
_cell.angle_alpha   90.00
_cell.angle_beta   90.00
_cell.angle_gamma   90.00
#
_symmetry.space_group_name_H-M   'P 1'
#
loop_
_entity.id
_entity.type
_entity.pdbx_description
1 polymer ?
#
loop_
_entity_poly.entity_id
_entity_poly.type
_entity_poly.pdbx_seq_one_letter_code
_entity_poly.pdbx_strand_id
1 'polypeptide(L)'
;MAAKRYTDEYLIDEVKRITKVLGRPPIGAASEFPGVGAATKSFGSWEQFLNAADLTLVAPEGEGKEMKERYIKEANEIIRILGRAPKMTDFDDYRVVKYYFGSWQEFKDCWNK
;
A
#
# COMPACT_ATOMS: atom_id res chain seq x y z
N MET A 1 -20.36 24.90 6.91
CA MET A 1 -19.93 24.10 5.76
C MET A 1 -20.42 22.68 5.98
N ALA A 2 -21.29 22.15 5.12
CA ALA A 2 -21.74 20.77 5.23
C ALA A 2 -20.58 19.86 4.82
N ALA A 3 -20.01 19.11 5.78
CA ALA A 3 -19.07 18.05 5.45
C ALA A 3 -19.77 17.10 4.47
N LYS A 4 -19.18 16.90 3.28
CA LYS A 4 -19.64 15.91 2.32
C LYS A 4 -19.67 14.57 3.06
N ARG A 5 -20.86 14.12 3.46
CA ARG A 5 -21.03 12.85 4.16
C ARG A 5 -20.91 11.76 3.11
N TYR A 6 -19.74 11.15 3.05
CA TYR A 6 -19.61 9.87 2.37
C TYR A 6 -20.42 8.85 3.16
N THR A 7 -21.28 8.10 2.46
CA THR A 7 -21.91 6.93 3.07
C THR A 7 -20.89 5.80 3.17
N ASP A 8 -21.08 4.90 4.12
CA ASP A 8 -20.19 3.75 4.31
C ASP A 8 -20.13 2.87 3.05
N GLU A 9 -21.27 2.69 2.38
CA GLU A 9 -21.39 2.02 1.09
C GLU A 9 -20.54 2.69 0.00
N TYR A 10 -20.63 4.02 -0.13
CA TYR A 10 -19.83 4.77 -1.10
C TYR A 10 -18.33 4.60 -0.83
N LEU A 11 -17.91 4.62 0.43
CA LEU A 11 -16.50 4.45 0.78
C LEU A 11 -16.01 3.04 0.38
N ILE A 12 -16.80 2.01 0.66
CA ILE A 12 -16.48 0.61 0.30
C ILE A 12 -16.40 0.43 -1.22
N ASP A 13 -17.38 0.95 -1.96
CA ASP A 13 -17.36 0.85 -3.43
C ASP A 13 -16.19 1.61 -4.04
N GLU A 14 -15.89 2.80 -3.52
CA GLU A 14 -14.81 3.63 -4.02
C GLU A 14 -13.44 3.03 -3.74
N VAL A 15 -13.22 2.45 -2.55
CA VAL A 15 -11.95 1.77 -2.25
C VAL A 15 -11.80 0.52 -3.12
N LYS A 16 -12.86 -0.27 -3.33
CA LYS A 16 -12.84 -1.44 -4.24
C LYS A 16 -12.54 -1.01 -5.68
N ARG A 17 -13.10 0.10 -6.15
CA ARG A 17 -12.83 0.66 -7.48
C ARG A 17 -11.38 1.06 -7.64
N ILE A 18 -10.83 1.80 -6.68
CA ILE A 18 -9.43 2.25 -6.69
C ILE A 18 -8.49 1.04 -6.62
N THR A 19 -8.81 0.04 -5.79
CA THR A 19 -8.04 -1.20 -5.69
C THR A 19 -7.90 -1.90 -7.04
N LYS A 20 -8.98 -1.97 -7.82
CA LYS A 20 -8.94 -2.56 -9.18
C LYS A 20 -8.04 -1.79 -10.14
N VAL A 21 -7.98 -0.46 -10.02
CA VAL A 21 -7.12 0.38 -10.86
C VAL A 21 -5.65 0.25 -10.47
N LEU A 22 -5.36 0.21 -9.17
CA LEU A 22 -3.99 0.10 -8.66
C LEU A 22 -3.45 -1.34 -8.67
N GLY A 23 -4.31 -2.35 -8.76
CA GLY A 23 -3.95 -3.75 -8.56
C GLY A 23 -3.53 -4.07 -7.11
N ARG A 24 -3.86 -3.19 -6.17
CA ARG A 24 -3.64 -3.31 -4.72
C ARG A 24 -4.54 -2.31 -3.98
N PRO A 25 -4.83 -2.51 -2.68
CA PRO A 25 -5.51 -1.49 -1.89
C PRO A 25 -4.76 -0.16 -1.89
N PRO A 26 -5.46 0.98 -1.85
CA PRO A 26 -4.81 2.27 -1.73
C PRO A 26 -4.02 2.35 -0.41
N ILE A 27 -2.85 2.98 -0.46
CA ILE A 27 -2.15 3.38 0.75
C ILE A 27 -3.06 4.36 1.48
N GLY A 28 -3.23 4.23 2.80
CA GLY A 28 -4.15 5.05 3.60
C GLY A 28 -3.76 6.53 3.69
N ALA A 29 -3.61 7.18 2.54
CA ALA A 29 -3.25 8.57 2.31
C ALA A 29 -4.30 9.21 1.41
N ALA A 30 -4.57 10.49 1.65
CA ALA A 30 -5.52 11.26 0.87
C ALA A 30 -5.15 11.39 -0.62
N SER A 31 -3.87 11.17 -0.96
CA SER A 31 -3.36 11.18 -2.34
C SER A 31 -3.91 10.02 -3.19
N GLU A 32 -4.12 8.84 -2.61
CA GLU A 32 -4.71 7.68 -3.31
C GLU A 32 -6.19 7.51 -3.00
N PHE A 33 -6.61 7.85 -1.78
CA PHE A 33 -8.01 7.77 -1.37
C PHE A 33 -8.42 9.05 -0.62
N PRO A 34 -9.08 10.01 -1.27
CA PRO A 34 -9.50 11.26 -0.62
C PRO A 34 -10.42 11.05 0.60
N GLY A 35 -11.09 9.90 0.68
CA GLY A 35 -12.01 9.52 1.75
C GLY A 35 -11.36 8.98 3.03
N VAL A 36 -10.03 8.95 3.18
CA VAL A 36 -9.36 8.29 4.32
C VAL A 36 -9.93 8.75 5.67
N GLY A 37 -10.05 10.06 5.89
CA GLY A 37 -10.55 10.59 7.16
C GLY A 37 -12.01 10.21 7.45
N ALA A 38 -12.84 10.07 6.42
CA ALA A 38 -14.21 9.62 6.57
C ALA A 38 -14.26 8.11 6.87
N ALA A 39 -13.49 7.30 6.15
CA ALA A 39 -13.36 5.88 6.37
C ALA A 39 -12.86 5.54 7.78
N THR A 40 -11.79 6.18 8.24
CA THR A 40 -11.28 5.97 9.60
C THR A 40 -12.31 6.39 10.66
N LYS A 41 -13.12 7.42 10.38
CA LYS A 41 -14.14 7.89 11.32
C LYS A 41 -15.35 6.95 11.38
N SER A 42 -15.79 6.40 10.24
CA SER A 42 -16.91 5.46 10.18
C SER A 42 -16.55 4.08 10.72
N PHE A 43 -15.37 3.56 10.38
CA PHE A 43 -14.99 2.17 10.64
C PHE A 43 -13.97 1.99 11.80
N GLY A 44 -13.52 3.09 12.42
CA GLY A 44 -12.60 3.10 13.54
C GLY A 44 -11.12 3.20 13.15
N SER A 45 -10.70 2.46 12.12
CA SER A 45 -9.34 2.52 11.58
C SER A 45 -9.30 2.23 10.09
N TRP A 46 -8.17 2.54 9.44
CA TRP A 46 -7.97 2.24 8.03
C TRP A 46 -7.96 0.73 7.77
N GLU A 47 -7.36 -0.04 8.69
CA GLU A 47 -7.36 -1.50 8.62
C GLU A 47 -8.77 -2.09 8.72
N GLN A 48 -9.57 -1.62 9.67
CA GLN A 48 -10.95 -2.06 9.85
C GLN A 48 -11.80 -1.72 8.63
N PHE A 49 -11.56 -0.55 8.02
CA PHE A 49 -12.21 -0.18 6.77
C PHE A 49 -11.84 -1.09 5.60
N LEU A 50 -10.56 -1.41 5.42
CA LEU A 50 -10.13 -2.35 4.37
C LEU A 50 -10.75 -3.74 4.59
N ASN A 51 -10.75 -4.23 5.84
CA ASN A 51 -11.38 -5.51 6.18
C ASN A 51 -12.88 -5.51 5.87
N ALA A 52 -13.59 -4.40 6.13
CA ALA A 52 -15.01 -4.25 5.77
C ALA A 52 -15.25 -4.24 4.25
N ALA A 53 -14.22 -3.94 3.46
CA ALA A 53 -14.23 -4.02 2.00
C ALA A 53 -13.61 -5.33 1.47
N ASP A 54 -13.41 -6.35 2.31
CA ASP A 54 -12.75 -7.62 1.93
C ASP A 54 -11.31 -7.42 1.38
N LEU A 55 -10.61 -6.38 1.85
CA LEU A 55 -9.25 -6.03 1.48
C LEU A 55 -8.31 -6.15 2.69
N THR A 56 -7.03 -6.39 2.43
CA THR A 56 -6.01 -6.59 3.48
C THR A 56 -4.89 -5.53 3.40
N LEU A 57 -4.18 -5.31 4.52
CA LEU A 57 -3.01 -4.42 4.57
C LEU A 57 -1.72 -5.03 4.02
N VAL A 58 -1.71 -6.34 3.79
CA VAL A 58 -0.59 -7.10 3.26
C VAL A 58 -1.12 -7.97 2.12
N ALA A 59 -0.35 -8.04 1.04
CA ALA A 59 -0.66 -8.88 -0.10
C ALA A 59 -0.80 -10.35 0.35
N PRO A 60 -1.88 -11.05 -0.04
CA PRO A 60 -2.00 -12.48 0.12
C PRO A 60 -0.80 -13.24 -0.43
N GLU A 61 -0.58 -14.45 0.07
CA GLU A 61 0.49 -15.32 -0.44
C GLU A 61 0.30 -15.58 -1.94
N GLY A 62 1.37 -15.40 -2.71
CA GLY A 62 1.35 -15.55 -4.17
C GLY A 62 0.91 -14.29 -4.95
N GLU A 63 0.30 -13.30 -4.31
CA GLU A 63 -0.08 -12.04 -4.98
C GLU A 63 1.12 -11.10 -5.15
N GLY A 64 1.12 -10.34 -6.26
CA GLY A 64 2.10 -9.29 -6.49
C GLY A 64 3.52 -9.78 -6.77
N LYS A 65 3.70 -11.02 -7.24
CA LYS A 65 5.01 -11.59 -7.58
C LYS A 65 5.82 -10.68 -8.51
N GLU A 66 5.22 -10.19 -9.58
CA GLU A 66 5.86 -9.28 -10.54
C GLU A 66 6.27 -7.95 -9.88
N MET A 67 5.47 -7.45 -8.92
CA MET A 67 5.80 -6.24 -8.17
C MET A 67 6.96 -6.49 -7.20
N LYS A 68 6.99 -7.64 -6.52
CA LYS A 68 8.11 -8.03 -5.66
C LYS A 68 9.42 -8.11 -6.46
N GLU A 69 9.40 -8.78 -7.61
CA GLU A 69 10.57 -8.87 -8.50
C GLU A 69 11.04 -7.49 -8.97
N ARG A 70 10.10 -6.59 -9.31
CA ARG A 70 10.41 -5.20 -9.68
C ARG A 70 11.12 -4.45 -8.56
N TYR A 71 10.58 -4.48 -7.34
CA TYR A 71 11.18 -3.79 -6.20
C TYR A 71 12.54 -4.36 -5.80
N ILE A 72 12.73 -5.68 -5.89
CA ILE A 72 14.04 -6.31 -5.67
C ILE A 72 15.04 -5.85 -6.74
N LYS A 73 14.63 -5.76 -8.01
CA LYS A 73 15.49 -5.26 -9.08
C LYS A 73 15.89 -3.81 -8.85
N GLU A 74 14.95 -2.94 -8.48
CA GLU A 74 15.20 -1.54 -8.15
C GLU A 74 16.16 -1.39 -6.96
N ALA A 75 15.96 -2.19 -5.90
CA ALA A 75 16.86 -2.24 -4.75
C ALA A 75 18.30 -2.61 -5.15
N ASN A 76 18.47 -3.65 -5.96
CA ASN A 76 19.78 -4.04 -6.47
C ASN A 76 20.42 -2.97 -7.36
N GLU A 77 19.63 -2.26 -8.16
CA GLU A 77 20.12 -1.18 -9.01
C GLU A 77 20.62 0.02 -8.19
N ILE A 78 19.91 0.39 -7.13
CA ILE A 78 20.35 1.41 -6.17
C ILE A 78 21.69 1.02 -5.53
N ILE A 79 21.85 -0.25 -5.12
CA ILE A 79 23.11 -0.75 -4.54
C ILE A 79 24.24 -0.65 -5.55
N ARG A 80 23.99 -1.09 -6.78
CA ARG A 80 24.97 -1.05 -7.87
C ARG A 80 25.41 0.37 -8.22
N ILE A 81 24.47 1.32 -8.29
CA ILE A 81 24.74 2.70 -8.74
C ILE A 81 25.29 3.57 -7.61
N LEU A 82 24.73 3.47 -6.41
CA LEU A 82 25.07 4.36 -5.29
C LEU A 82 26.06 3.73 -4.29
N GLY A 83 26.36 2.44 -4.40
CA GLY A 83 27.30 1.74 -3.50
C GLY A 83 26.81 1.65 -2.05
N ARG A 84 25.49 1.83 -1.82
CA ARG A 84 24.87 1.79 -0.49
C ARG A 84 23.56 1.03 -0.51
N ALA A 85 23.13 0.57 0.65
CA ALA A 85 21.79 0.00 0.81
C ALA A 85 20.69 1.04 0.47
N PRO A 86 19.56 0.60 -0.13
CA PRO A 86 18.40 1.47 -0.33
C PRO A 86 17.79 1.95 0.99
N LYS A 87 17.21 3.14 0.96
CA LYS A 87 16.43 3.78 2.03
C LYS A 87 14.96 3.81 1.61
N MET A 88 14.06 3.99 2.58
CA MET A 88 12.62 4.12 2.30
C MET A 88 12.30 5.27 1.33
N THR A 89 13.11 6.34 1.34
CA THR A 89 12.97 7.51 0.47
C THR A 89 13.47 7.28 -0.96
N ASP A 90 14.14 6.16 -1.23
CA ASP A 90 14.57 5.82 -2.60
C ASP A 90 13.44 5.18 -3.42
N PHE A 91 12.29 4.88 -2.80
CA PHE A 91 11.10 4.31 -3.44
C PHE A 91 9.97 5.33 -3.43
N ASP A 92 9.12 5.32 -4.46
CA ASP A 92 7.98 6.25 -4.59
C ASP A 92 7.10 6.30 -3.34
N ASP A 93 6.71 5.13 -2.82
CA ASP A 93 6.04 5.04 -1.53
C ASP A 93 6.34 3.71 -0.82
N TYR A 94 7.04 3.81 0.32
CA TYR A 94 7.43 2.66 1.12
C TYR A 94 6.24 1.82 1.62
N ARG A 95 5.02 2.39 1.71
CA ARG A 95 3.83 1.66 2.13
C ARG A 95 3.41 0.62 1.11
N VAL A 96 3.72 0.84 -0.17
CA VAL A 96 3.50 -0.14 -1.24
C VAL A 96 4.49 -1.29 -1.12
N VAL A 97 5.76 -0.98 -0.83
CA VAL A 97 6.77 -2.00 -0.51
C VAL A 97 6.30 -2.82 0.70
N LYS A 98 5.86 -2.15 1.77
CA LYS A 98 5.33 -2.83 2.96
C LYS A 98 4.13 -3.72 2.63
N TYR A 99 3.23 -3.30 1.74
CA TYR A 99 2.08 -4.12 1.33
C TYR A 99 2.52 -5.46 0.72
N TYR A 100 3.51 -5.47 -0.18
CA TYR A 100 3.95 -6.71 -0.80
C TYR A 100 4.85 -7.56 0.12
N PHE A 101 5.75 -6.93 0.87
CA PHE A 101 6.79 -7.63 1.63
C PHE A 101 6.49 -7.81 3.13
N GLY A 102 5.38 -7.27 3.63
CA GLY A 102 5.02 -7.29 5.05
C GLY A 102 5.74 -6.21 5.87
N SER A 103 7.07 -6.16 5.75
CA SER A 103 7.91 -5.18 6.45
C SER A 103 9.13 -4.74 5.64
N TRP A 104 9.72 -3.62 6.06
CA TRP A 104 10.97 -3.12 5.48
C TRP A 104 12.17 -4.05 5.76
N GLN A 105 12.14 -4.77 6.88
CA GLN A 105 13.20 -5.71 7.22
C GLN A 105 13.12 -6.95 6.31
N GLU A 106 11.93 -7.53 6.14
CA GLU A 106 11.73 -8.66 5.22
C GLU A 106 12.09 -8.30 3.77
N PHE A 107 11.77 -7.07 3.36
CA PHE A 107 12.22 -6.56 2.07
C PHE A 107 13.75 -6.55 1.98
N LYS A 108 14.47 -5.99 2.95
CA LYS A 108 15.96 -5.99 2.99
C LYS A 108 16.57 -7.39 2.90
N ASP A 109 15.96 -8.37 3.54
CA ASP A 109 16.44 -9.75 3.54
C ASP A 109 16.39 -10.39 2.13
N CYS A 110 15.72 -9.76 1.16
CA CYS A 110 15.63 -10.23 -0.22
C CYS A 110 16.89 -9.93 -1.07
N TRP A 111 17.69 -8.91 -0.73
CA TRP A 111 18.93 -8.57 -1.48
C TRP A 111 20.18 -8.49 -0.59
N ASN A 112 20.03 -8.70 0.71
CA ASN A 112 21.15 -8.75 1.66
C ASN A 112 21.70 -10.18 1.86
N LYS A 113 21.49 -11.07 0.88
CA LYS A 113 21.99 -12.45 0.83
C LYS A 113 23.18 -12.53 -0.11
#